data_AF-A0A3S1BAM6-F1
#
_entry.id   AF-A0A3S1BAM6-F1
#
_cell.length_a   1.000
_cell.length_b   1.000
_cell.length_c   1.000
_cell.angle_alpha   90.00
_cell.angle_beta   90.00
_cell.angle_gamma   90.00
#
_symmetry.space_group_name_H-M   'P 1'
#
loop_
_entity.id
_entity.type
_entity.pdbx_description
1 polymer ?
#
loop_
_entity_poly.entity_id
_entity_poly.type
_entity_poly.pdbx_seq_one_letter_code
_entity_poly.pdbx_strand_id
1 'polypeptide(L)'
;MKHTSLIFVVIMMLLAACGRDAKESVREDAYPATNAEPKVTVSRFADFGSINKKVYGTFNDSQTITAFEEAIATAEPIPGLLDVAFADYDVVIERAGVPNAIHLWIDQTASENTYGMFMYANNTGTGYNLTKEATTKLYGLIHGIEYTSDAAAKNGDVVIGLSGTKNADKWTQFVANVEAKKPDDVQVIQFTIEGDPIFYDLTYDGNAIRYQLDTTHDAFGSPRKLIDYCGEVSATSTDEGKEYRLKACGANKDETNDTFSIRI
;
A
#
# COMPACT_ATOMS: atom_id res chain seq x y z
N MET A 1 -31.66 -56.67 42.60
CA MET A 1 -30.38 -56.55 41.88
C MET A 1 -30.63 -56.48 40.38
N LYS A 2 -30.48 -55.28 39.81
CA LYS A 2 -29.94 -54.99 38.46
C LYS A 2 -30.03 -53.47 38.30
N HIS A 3 -28.89 -52.80 38.49
CA HIS A 3 -28.72 -51.38 38.24
C HIS A 3 -28.67 -51.17 36.72
N THR A 4 -29.60 -50.41 36.18
CA THR A 4 -29.55 -49.97 34.78
C THR A 4 -28.80 -48.64 34.77
N SER A 5 -27.54 -48.67 34.35
CA SER A 5 -26.69 -47.49 34.27
C SER A 5 -27.03 -46.69 33.02
N LEU A 6 -27.31 -45.41 33.23
CA LEU A 6 -27.55 -44.37 32.24
C LEU A 6 -26.21 -43.97 31.60
N ILE A 7 -26.09 -44.03 30.26
CA ILE A 7 -25.01 -43.37 29.51
C ILE A 7 -25.67 -42.55 28.42
N PHE A 8 -25.74 -41.24 28.64
CA PHE A 8 -26.12 -40.24 27.64
C PHE A 8 -24.81 -39.73 27.03
N VAL A 9 -24.49 -40.15 25.81
CA VAL A 9 -23.33 -39.61 25.07
C VAL A 9 -23.78 -38.29 24.43
N VAL A 10 -23.39 -37.18 25.04
CA VAL A 10 -23.52 -35.85 24.41
C VAL A 10 -22.35 -35.68 23.46
N ILE A 11 -22.60 -35.86 22.17
CA ILE A 11 -21.65 -35.52 21.11
C ILE A 11 -21.65 -34.00 20.98
N MET A 12 -20.66 -33.35 21.60
CA MET A 12 -20.40 -31.93 21.45
C MET A 12 -19.77 -31.70 20.07
N MET A 13 -20.59 -31.33 19.08
CA MET A 13 -20.10 -30.84 17.79
C MET A 13 -19.34 -29.53 18.00
N LEU A 14 -18.01 -29.61 18.02
CA LEU A 14 -17.13 -28.45 17.87
C LEU A 14 -17.26 -27.96 16.42
N LEU A 15 -18.18 -27.01 16.19
CA LEU A 15 -18.15 -26.18 15.00
C LEU A 15 -16.88 -25.31 15.09
N ALA A 16 -15.82 -25.73 14.39
CA ALA A 16 -14.71 -24.84 14.08
C ALA A 16 -15.25 -23.77 13.12
N ALA A 17 -15.67 -22.65 13.68
CA ALA A 17 -15.99 -21.45 12.93
C ALA A 17 -14.67 -20.89 12.37
N CYS A 18 -14.34 -21.23 11.12
CA CYS A 18 -13.50 -20.36 10.30
C CYS A 18 -14.36 -19.16 9.86
N GLY A 19 -14.69 -18.29 10.81
CA GLY A 19 -15.16 -16.95 10.52
C GLY A 19 -13.93 -16.05 10.48
N ARG A 20 -13.53 -15.61 9.28
CA ARG A 20 -12.81 -14.33 9.19
C ARG A 20 -13.76 -13.30 9.80
N ASP A 21 -13.28 -12.53 10.76
CA ASP A 21 -13.91 -11.28 11.16
C ASP A 21 -14.25 -10.53 9.87
N ALA A 22 -15.53 -10.14 9.74
CA ALA A 22 -15.93 -9.20 8.71
C ALA A 22 -14.98 -8.00 8.81
N LYS A 23 -14.37 -7.58 7.69
CA LYS A 23 -13.56 -6.35 7.62
C LYS A 23 -14.32 -5.25 8.36
N GLU A 24 -13.83 -4.90 9.54
CA GLU A 24 -14.47 -3.93 10.44
C GLU A 24 -14.57 -2.62 9.65
N SER A 25 -15.80 -2.17 9.36
CA SER A 25 -16.02 -0.84 8.82
C SER A 25 -15.40 0.18 9.77
N VAL A 26 -14.63 1.12 9.21
CA VAL A 26 -13.96 2.20 9.95
C VAL A 26 -14.91 2.79 10.98
N ARG A 27 -14.54 2.71 12.27
CA ARG A 27 -15.33 3.32 13.33
C ARG A 27 -15.32 4.84 13.15
N GLU A 28 -16.43 5.47 13.50
CA GLU A 28 -16.64 6.93 13.44
C GLU A 28 -15.60 7.72 14.26
N ASP A 29 -14.84 7.05 15.14
CA ASP A 29 -13.75 7.56 15.97
C ASP A 29 -12.33 7.17 15.49
N ALA A 30 -12.17 6.68 14.25
CA ALA A 30 -10.87 6.20 13.72
C ALA A 30 -9.71 7.21 13.81
N TYR A 31 -10.03 8.51 13.90
CA TYR A 31 -9.06 9.58 14.10
C TYR A 31 -9.52 10.47 15.28
N PRO A 32 -9.18 10.12 16.53
CA PRO A 32 -9.60 10.90 17.69
C PRO A 32 -8.99 12.30 17.63
N ALA A 33 -9.66 13.27 18.26
CA ALA A 33 -9.14 14.62 18.39
C ALA A 33 -7.74 14.60 19.04
N THR A 34 -6.82 15.36 18.47
CA THR A 34 -5.43 15.48 18.89
C THR A 34 -5.10 16.93 19.25
N ASN A 35 -4.10 17.12 20.11
CA ASN A 35 -3.46 18.42 20.33
C ASN A 35 -2.10 18.49 19.59
N ALA A 36 -1.93 17.67 18.54
CA ALA A 36 -0.71 17.64 17.76
C ALA A 36 -0.44 18.98 17.08
N GLU A 37 0.85 19.31 17.00
CA GLU A 37 1.31 20.42 16.17
C GLU A 37 0.91 20.21 14.71
N PRO A 38 0.60 21.28 13.96
CA PRO A 38 0.22 21.18 12.57
C PRO A 38 1.26 20.45 11.72
N LYS A 39 0.83 19.41 11.00
CA LYS A 39 1.70 18.61 10.12
C LYS A 39 0.89 17.89 9.06
N VAL A 40 1.47 17.71 7.88
CA VAL A 40 0.99 16.75 6.88
C VAL A 40 1.90 15.53 6.88
N THR A 41 1.31 14.34 6.92
CA THR A 41 1.99 13.06 6.73
C THR A 41 1.51 12.43 5.44
N VAL A 42 2.44 12.01 4.59
CA VAL A 42 2.17 11.28 3.34
C VAL A 42 2.72 9.87 3.49
N SER A 43 1.96 8.88 3.06
CA SER A 43 2.38 7.49 2.91
C SER A 43 1.87 6.96 1.57
N ARG A 44 2.51 5.93 1.00
CA ARG A 44 1.93 5.24 -0.17
C ARG A 44 0.65 4.52 0.26
N PHE A 45 -0.39 4.57 -0.57
CA PHE A 45 -1.66 3.90 -0.27
C PHE A 45 -1.46 2.40 -0.05
N ALA A 46 -2.18 1.83 0.91
CA ALA A 46 -2.14 0.39 1.20
C ALA A 46 -3.50 -0.30 1.04
N ASP A 47 -4.55 0.23 1.68
CA ASP A 47 -5.91 -0.30 1.60
C ASP A 47 -6.92 0.80 1.91
N PHE A 48 -8.13 0.66 1.38
CA PHE A 48 -9.22 1.58 1.66
C PHE A 48 -9.70 1.44 3.11
N GLY A 49 -10.13 2.56 3.70
CA GLY A 49 -10.63 2.58 5.07
C GLY A 49 -9.54 2.62 6.14
N SER A 50 -8.26 2.70 5.75
CA SER A 50 -7.16 2.78 6.71
C SER A 50 -6.03 3.64 6.17
N ILE A 51 -5.21 4.20 7.06
CA ILE A 51 -4.02 4.94 6.65
C ILE A 51 -2.80 4.06 6.84
N ASN A 52 -1.98 3.98 5.79
CA ASN A 52 -0.68 3.32 5.88
C ASN A 52 0.23 4.03 6.89
N LYS A 53 0.81 3.26 7.81
CA LYS A 53 1.71 3.79 8.86
C LYS A 53 3.15 3.94 8.37
N LYS A 54 3.49 3.42 7.18
CA LYS A 54 4.81 3.56 6.57
C LYS A 54 4.94 4.95 5.95
N VAL A 55 5.45 5.89 6.75
CA VAL A 55 5.57 7.30 6.38
C VAL A 55 6.52 7.45 5.18
N TYR A 56 6.00 7.97 4.08
CA TYR A 56 6.76 8.33 2.90
C TYR A 56 7.43 9.71 3.07
N GLY A 57 6.71 10.67 3.65
CA GLY A 57 7.27 11.97 3.99
C GLY A 57 6.37 12.80 4.90
N THR A 58 6.90 13.90 5.42
CA THR A 58 6.17 14.81 6.31
C THR A 58 6.47 16.27 6.00
N PHE A 59 5.45 17.13 6.13
CA PHE A 59 5.58 18.58 6.01
C PHE A 59 5.11 19.25 7.28
N ASN A 60 5.95 20.12 7.86
CA ASN A 60 5.64 20.86 9.09
C ASN A 60 5.53 22.38 8.82
N ASP A 61 5.81 22.84 7.60
CA ASP A 61 5.75 24.25 7.27
C ASP A 61 4.31 24.68 6.96
N SER A 62 3.96 25.88 7.41
CA SER A 62 2.58 26.37 7.29
C SER A 62 2.12 26.52 5.84
N GLN A 63 3.02 26.80 4.90
CA GLN A 63 2.65 27.03 3.50
C GLN A 63 2.22 25.74 2.83
N THR A 64 2.96 24.65 3.05
CA THR A 64 2.62 23.32 2.54
C THR A 64 1.36 22.80 3.21
N ILE A 65 1.22 22.92 4.53
CA ILE A 65 0.02 22.48 5.24
C ILE A 65 -1.21 23.19 4.68
N THR A 66 -1.17 24.52 4.52
CA THR A 66 -2.27 25.29 3.91
C THR A 66 -2.57 24.84 2.48
N ALA A 67 -1.56 24.45 1.69
CA ALA A 67 -1.79 23.95 0.34
C ALA A 67 -2.65 22.69 0.30
N PHE A 68 -2.42 21.73 1.20
CA PHE A 68 -3.23 20.52 1.32
C PHE A 68 -4.67 20.83 1.76
N GLU A 69 -4.85 21.80 2.66
CA GLU A 69 -6.19 22.19 3.10
C GLU A 69 -6.98 22.94 2.07
N GLU A 70 -6.36 23.89 1.38
CA GLU A 70 -6.99 24.62 0.28
C GLU A 70 -7.39 23.65 -0.84
N ALA A 71 -6.57 22.64 -1.11
CA ALA A 71 -6.90 21.59 -2.08
C ALA A 71 -8.18 20.83 -1.69
N ILE A 72 -8.34 20.46 -0.41
CA ILE A 72 -9.55 19.80 0.09
C ILE A 72 -10.74 20.77 0.10
N ALA A 73 -10.56 21.99 0.57
CA ALA A 73 -11.63 22.97 0.73
C ALA A 73 -12.22 23.46 -0.60
N THR A 74 -11.42 23.44 -1.68
CA THR A 74 -11.83 23.87 -3.02
C THR A 74 -12.26 22.73 -3.93
N ALA A 75 -12.20 21.49 -3.46
CA ALA A 75 -12.55 20.33 -4.26
C ALA A 75 -14.06 20.18 -4.46
N GLU A 76 -14.45 19.68 -5.63
CA GLU A 76 -15.86 19.49 -5.99
C GLU A 76 -16.26 18.02 -5.82
N PRO A 77 -17.41 17.71 -5.19
CA PRO A 77 -17.85 16.34 -5.00
C PRO A 77 -18.15 15.68 -6.36
N ILE A 78 -17.71 14.43 -6.52
CA ILE A 78 -17.99 13.64 -7.72
C ILE A 78 -19.38 13.01 -7.56
N PRO A 79 -20.33 13.23 -8.50
CA PRO A 79 -21.65 12.63 -8.42
C PRO A 79 -21.61 11.10 -8.56
N GLY A 80 -22.30 10.41 -7.66
CA GLY A 80 -22.47 8.95 -7.71
C GLY A 80 -21.54 8.17 -6.78
N LEU A 81 -21.74 6.85 -6.71
CA LEU A 81 -20.81 5.95 -6.03
C LEU A 81 -19.65 5.64 -6.98
N LEU A 82 -18.43 5.75 -6.48
CA LEU A 82 -17.23 5.55 -7.27
C LEU A 82 -16.74 4.10 -7.18
N ASP A 83 -16.50 3.51 -8.35
CA ASP A 83 -15.73 2.29 -8.53
C ASP A 83 -14.39 2.69 -9.16
N VAL A 84 -13.36 2.81 -8.33
CA VAL A 84 -12.07 3.42 -8.68
C VAL A 84 -10.92 2.47 -8.41
N ALA A 85 -9.84 2.65 -9.17
CA ALA A 85 -8.57 1.99 -8.91
C ALA A 85 -8.00 2.38 -7.53
N PHE A 86 -6.96 1.69 -7.08
CA PHE A 86 -6.27 2.04 -5.84
C PHE A 86 -5.65 3.44 -5.91
N ALA A 87 -5.67 4.13 -4.78
CA ALA A 87 -5.07 5.45 -4.65
C ALA A 87 -3.54 5.37 -4.72
N ASP A 88 -2.91 6.51 -4.89
CA ASP A 88 -1.45 6.62 -4.91
C ASP A 88 -0.90 6.81 -3.51
N TYR A 89 -1.56 7.68 -2.72
CA TYR A 89 -1.13 8.06 -1.39
C TYR A 89 -2.26 8.05 -0.39
N ASP A 90 -1.87 7.89 0.86
CA ASP A 90 -2.62 8.28 2.03
C ASP A 90 -2.03 9.60 2.56
N VAL A 91 -2.90 10.54 2.89
CA VAL A 91 -2.49 11.84 3.44
C VAL A 91 -3.25 12.10 4.74
N VAL A 92 -2.52 12.44 5.79
CA VAL A 92 -3.07 12.88 7.08
C VAL A 92 -2.63 14.30 7.37
N ILE A 93 -3.60 15.20 7.52
CA ILE A 93 -3.41 16.59 7.93
C ILE A 93 -3.78 16.69 9.41
N GLU A 94 -2.76 16.77 10.26
CA GLU A 94 -2.89 16.96 11.71
C GLU A 94 -2.98 18.45 12.05
N ARG A 95 -3.91 18.80 12.93
CA ARG A 95 -3.99 20.06 13.68
C ARG A 95 -4.66 19.79 15.03
N ALA A 96 -4.64 20.76 15.94
CA ALA A 96 -5.50 20.74 17.11
C ALA A 96 -6.96 20.47 16.70
N GLY A 97 -7.54 19.38 17.18
CA GLY A 97 -8.84 18.87 16.75
C GLY A 97 -8.75 17.53 16.02
N VAL A 98 -9.76 17.22 15.21
CA VAL A 98 -9.83 15.95 14.46
C VAL A 98 -8.96 16.05 13.20
N PRO A 99 -8.00 15.13 12.98
CA PRO A 99 -7.20 15.10 11.75
C PRO A 99 -8.07 14.85 10.52
N ASN A 100 -7.72 15.47 9.39
CA ASN A 100 -8.28 15.11 8.09
C ASN A 100 -7.40 14.01 7.47
N ALA A 101 -7.99 12.85 7.19
CA ALA A 101 -7.32 11.72 6.55
C ALA A 101 -7.97 11.42 5.20
N ILE A 102 -7.18 11.35 4.13
CA ILE A 102 -7.66 11.14 2.76
C ILE A 102 -6.85 10.06 2.04
N HIS A 103 -7.51 9.36 1.11
CA HIS A 103 -6.86 8.60 0.04
C HIS A 103 -6.78 9.52 -1.18
N LEU A 104 -5.59 9.67 -1.76
CA LEU A 104 -5.28 10.64 -2.80
C LEU A 104 -4.80 9.93 -4.07
N TRP A 105 -5.48 10.21 -5.18
CA TRP A 105 -5.06 9.87 -6.53
C TRP A 105 -4.44 11.11 -7.17
N ILE A 106 -3.19 10.99 -7.57
CA ILE A 106 -2.43 12.08 -8.15
C ILE A 106 -1.40 11.52 -9.14
N ASP A 107 -1.72 11.67 -10.43
CA ASP A 107 -0.87 11.20 -11.52
C ASP A 107 0.22 12.22 -11.88
N GLN A 108 1.34 11.70 -12.38
CA GLN A 108 2.45 12.43 -12.98
C GLN A 108 2.03 13.30 -14.16
N THR A 109 1.01 12.87 -14.88
CA THR A 109 0.39 13.70 -15.89
C THR A 109 -0.85 14.33 -15.30
N ALA A 110 -0.69 15.51 -14.69
CA ALA A 110 -1.64 16.58 -14.95
C ALA A 110 -1.53 16.96 -16.45
N SER A 111 -1.82 16.01 -17.34
CA SER A 111 -2.16 16.31 -18.72
C SER A 111 -3.28 17.35 -18.68
N GLU A 112 -3.46 18.14 -19.73
CA GLU A 112 -4.26 19.37 -19.66
C GLU A 112 -5.69 19.19 -19.11
N ASN A 113 -6.20 17.94 -19.05
CA ASN A 113 -7.55 17.53 -18.64
C ASN A 113 -7.63 16.45 -17.53
N THR A 114 -6.53 16.08 -16.85
CA THR A 114 -6.59 15.12 -15.72
C THR A 114 -6.50 15.85 -14.39
N TYR A 115 -7.52 15.67 -13.56
CA TYR A 115 -7.60 16.23 -12.22
C TYR A 115 -7.25 15.13 -11.20
N GLY A 116 -6.48 15.50 -10.18
CA GLY A 116 -6.33 14.63 -9.02
C GLY A 116 -7.69 14.48 -8.33
N MET A 117 -7.86 13.41 -7.57
CA MET A 117 -9.05 13.21 -6.77
C MET A 117 -8.68 12.68 -5.41
N PHE A 118 -9.56 12.88 -4.43
CA PHE A 118 -9.41 12.23 -3.13
C PHE A 118 -10.74 11.68 -2.63
N MET A 119 -10.63 10.79 -1.64
CA MET A 119 -11.72 10.35 -0.78
C MET A 119 -11.30 10.54 0.67
N TYR A 120 -12.24 10.76 1.57
CA TYR A 120 -11.93 10.69 2.99
C TYR A 120 -11.69 9.22 3.38
N ALA A 121 -10.67 8.97 4.20
CA ALA A 121 -10.33 7.61 4.62
C ALA A 121 -11.46 6.93 5.42
N ASN A 122 -12.29 7.71 6.11
CA ASN A 122 -13.48 7.22 6.82
C ASN A 122 -14.77 7.20 5.97
N ASN A 123 -14.74 7.70 4.74
CA ASN A 123 -15.86 7.69 3.81
C ASN A 123 -15.36 7.45 2.38
N THR A 124 -15.13 6.18 2.06
CA THR A 124 -14.63 5.74 0.75
C THR A 124 -15.73 5.64 -0.31
N GLY A 125 -16.97 6.02 0.02
CA GLY A 125 -18.09 6.05 -0.93
C GLY A 125 -18.25 7.38 -1.65
N THR A 126 -17.52 8.43 -1.25
CA THR A 126 -17.63 9.78 -1.82
C THR A 126 -16.25 10.29 -2.22
N GLY A 127 -16.08 10.58 -3.51
CA GLY A 127 -14.87 11.20 -4.03
C GLY A 127 -15.05 12.67 -4.35
N TYR A 128 -13.92 13.37 -4.45
CA TYR A 128 -13.84 14.80 -4.71
C TYR A 128 -12.76 15.06 -5.75
N ASN A 129 -13.10 15.82 -6.79
CA ASN A 129 -12.14 16.27 -7.80
C ASN A 129 -11.38 17.49 -7.26
N LEU A 130 -10.06 17.40 -7.29
CA LEU A 130 -9.19 18.54 -7.04
C LEU A 130 -9.24 19.51 -8.22
N THR A 131 -8.96 20.79 -7.96
CA THR A 131 -8.70 21.75 -9.03
C THR A 131 -7.38 21.40 -9.76
N LYS A 132 -7.20 21.89 -10.98
CA LYS A 132 -5.93 21.74 -11.73
C LYS A 132 -4.75 22.33 -10.97
N GLU A 133 -4.95 23.50 -10.35
CA GLU A 133 -3.93 24.18 -9.56
C GLU A 133 -3.54 23.36 -8.32
N ALA A 134 -4.54 22.87 -7.57
CA ALA A 134 -4.30 22.00 -6.42
C ALA A 134 -3.57 20.71 -6.84
N THR A 135 -4.00 20.07 -7.92
CA THR A 135 -3.37 18.86 -8.46
C THR A 135 -1.89 19.08 -8.75
N THR A 136 -1.55 20.11 -9.55
CA THR A 136 -0.14 20.42 -9.87
C THR A 136 0.68 20.74 -8.63
N LYS A 137 0.11 21.49 -7.68
CA LYS A 137 0.80 21.90 -6.45
C LYS A 137 1.08 20.70 -5.54
N LEU A 138 0.07 19.87 -5.26
CA LEU A 138 0.24 18.68 -4.43
C LEU A 138 1.17 17.66 -5.07
N TYR A 139 1.09 17.50 -6.40
CA TYR A 139 1.97 16.61 -7.14
C TYR A 139 3.44 17.01 -6.94
N GLY A 140 3.77 18.29 -7.15
CA GLY A 140 5.13 18.79 -6.99
C GLY A 140 5.64 18.70 -5.55
N LEU A 141 4.76 18.91 -4.55
CA LEU A 141 5.11 18.75 -3.14
C LEU A 141 5.46 17.28 -2.83
N ILE A 142 4.62 16.33 -3.24
CA ILE A 142 4.81 14.91 -2.93
C ILE A 142 6.00 14.33 -3.71
N HIS A 143 6.17 14.66 -4.99
CA HIS A 143 7.33 14.22 -5.77
C HIS A 143 8.64 14.90 -5.35
N GLY A 144 8.56 16.02 -4.63
CA GLY A 144 9.73 16.64 -4.00
C GLY A 144 10.19 15.94 -2.72
N ILE A 145 9.49 14.90 -2.25
CA ILE A 145 9.90 14.14 -1.07
C ILE A 145 11.09 13.24 -1.41
N GLU A 146 12.21 13.45 -0.71
CA GLU A 146 13.36 12.56 -0.81
C GLU A 146 13.14 11.30 0.04
N TYR A 147 12.64 10.22 -0.59
CA TYR A 147 12.42 8.94 0.10
C TYR A 147 13.66 8.04 0.03
N THR A 148 14.47 8.11 1.07
CA THR A 148 15.79 7.45 1.10
C THR A 148 15.74 5.95 1.42
N SER A 149 16.82 5.24 1.07
CA SER A 149 17.00 3.82 1.43
C SER A 149 16.94 3.53 2.93
N ASP A 150 17.34 4.49 3.78
CA ASP A 150 17.27 4.36 5.24
C ASP A 150 15.85 4.57 5.75
N ALA A 151 15.10 5.52 5.18
CA ALA A 151 13.69 5.70 5.49
C ALA A 151 12.88 4.46 5.12
N ALA A 152 13.12 3.90 3.92
CA ALA A 152 12.53 2.64 3.47
C ALA A 152 12.85 1.47 4.41
N ALA A 153 14.11 1.31 4.80
CA ALA A 153 14.51 0.25 5.73
C ALA A 153 13.86 0.42 7.11
N LYS A 154 13.74 1.66 7.61
CA LYS A 154 13.06 1.97 8.87
C LYS A 154 11.55 1.70 8.81
N ASN A 155 10.91 1.95 7.66
CA ASN A 155 9.54 1.55 7.39
C ASN A 155 9.38 0.03 7.24
N GLY A 156 10.50 -0.70 7.26
CA GLY A 156 10.50 -2.13 7.23
C GLY A 156 10.24 -2.69 5.84
N ASP A 157 10.59 -1.93 4.80
CA ASP A 157 10.59 -2.42 3.43
C ASP A 157 11.84 -3.26 3.18
N VAL A 158 11.77 -4.21 2.25
CA VAL A 158 12.98 -4.89 1.74
C VAL A 158 13.68 -3.92 0.81
N VAL A 159 14.90 -3.52 1.14
CA VAL A 159 15.61 -2.49 0.37
C VAL A 159 16.77 -3.12 -0.37
N ILE A 160 16.81 -2.96 -1.69
CA ILE A 160 17.90 -3.36 -2.56
C ILE A 160 18.56 -2.09 -3.07
N GLY A 161 19.80 -1.85 -2.68
CA GLY A 161 20.55 -0.67 -3.12
C GLY A 161 22.02 -0.98 -3.36
N LEU A 162 22.80 0.06 -3.69
CA LEU A 162 24.23 -0.08 -3.99
C LEU A 162 25.06 -0.65 -2.83
N SER A 163 24.61 -0.46 -1.59
CA SER A 163 25.26 -0.99 -0.38
C SER A 163 24.82 -2.41 -0.01
N GLY A 164 24.02 -3.05 -0.85
CA GLY A 164 23.44 -4.38 -0.62
C GLY A 164 21.98 -4.34 -0.19
N THR A 165 21.53 -5.44 0.42
CA THR A 165 20.13 -5.64 0.80
C THR A 165 19.90 -5.40 2.29
N LYS A 166 18.87 -4.62 2.65
CA LYS A 166 18.38 -4.44 4.03
C LYS A 166 17.04 -5.15 4.21
N ASN A 167 16.77 -5.63 5.43
CA ASN A 167 15.54 -6.36 5.80
C ASN A 167 15.27 -7.61 4.95
N ALA A 168 16.32 -8.33 4.52
CA ALA A 168 16.19 -9.56 3.71
C ALA A 168 15.42 -10.69 4.41
N ASP A 169 15.37 -10.66 5.74
CA ASP A 169 14.55 -11.55 6.57
C ASP A 169 13.05 -11.42 6.24
N LYS A 170 12.58 -10.20 5.91
CA LYS A 170 11.18 -9.98 5.53
C LYS A 170 10.83 -10.61 4.20
N TRP A 171 11.73 -10.54 3.23
CA TRP A 171 11.57 -11.28 1.96
C TRP A 171 11.51 -12.78 2.20
N THR A 172 12.42 -13.29 3.03
CA THR A 172 12.48 -14.72 3.36
C THR A 172 11.18 -15.18 4.03
N GLN A 173 10.64 -14.37 4.94
CA GLN A 173 9.36 -14.63 5.60
C GLN A 173 8.18 -14.63 4.63
N PHE A 174 8.15 -13.67 3.69
CA PHE A 174 7.11 -13.60 2.67
C PHE A 174 7.11 -14.85 1.79
N VAL A 175 8.27 -15.26 1.27
CA VAL A 175 8.39 -16.48 0.45
C VAL A 175 7.93 -17.71 1.22
N ALA A 176 8.35 -17.86 2.48
CA ALA A 176 7.90 -18.97 3.32
C ALA A 176 6.39 -18.96 3.57
N ASN A 177 5.78 -17.78 3.71
CA ASN A 177 4.32 -17.64 3.87
C ASN A 177 3.58 -18.00 2.58
N VAL A 178 4.08 -17.60 1.42
CA VAL A 178 3.52 -18.02 0.11
C VAL A 178 3.57 -19.54 -0.02
N GLU A 179 4.70 -20.17 0.26
CA GLU A 179 4.84 -21.64 0.23
C GLU A 179 3.88 -22.35 1.20
N ALA A 180 3.69 -21.77 2.39
CA ALA A 180 2.75 -22.25 3.41
C ALA A 180 1.28 -21.89 3.14
N LYS A 181 0.97 -21.22 2.02
CA LYS A 181 -0.37 -20.71 1.67
C LYS A 181 -0.96 -19.77 2.74
N LYS A 182 -0.10 -19.08 3.47
CA LYS A 182 -0.48 -18.10 4.49
C LYS A 182 -0.50 -16.71 3.85
N PRO A 183 -1.61 -15.95 3.93
CA PRO A 183 -1.67 -14.59 3.43
C PRO A 183 -0.58 -13.72 4.06
N ASP A 184 0.07 -12.89 3.24
CA ASP A 184 1.16 -12.00 3.65
C ASP A 184 1.37 -10.89 2.61
N ASP A 185 2.07 -9.84 2.99
CA ASP A 185 2.47 -8.75 2.10
C ASP A 185 3.93 -8.35 2.29
N VAL A 186 4.56 -7.89 1.21
CA VAL A 186 5.90 -7.33 1.24
C VAL A 186 6.02 -6.20 0.23
N GLN A 187 6.64 -5.11 0.65
CA GLN A 187 7.10 -4.04 -0.25
C GLN A 187 8.61 -4.20 -0.42
N VAL A 188 9.05 -4.42 -1.66
CA VAL A 188 10.45 -4.41 -2.05
C VAL A 188 10.72 -3.10 -2.77
N ILE A 189 11.81 -2.42 -2.41
CA ILE A 189 12.24 -1.19 -3.05
C ILE A 189 13.63 -1.40 -3.60
N GLN A 190 13.79 -1.19 -4.91
CA GLN A 190 15.09 -1.14 -5.53
C GLN A 190 15.46 0.31 -5.81
N PHE A 191 16.59 0.76 -5.30
CA PHE A 191 17.11 2.09 -5.57
C PHE A 191 17.97 2.09 -6.82
N THR A 192 17.77 3.08 -7.70
CA THR A 192 18.66 3.36 -8.84
C THR A 192 20.03 3.83 -8.35
N ILE A 193 20.98 4.00 -9.26
CA ILE A 193 22.31 4.51 -8.91
C ILE A 193 22.26 5.99 -8.50
N GLU A 194 21.25 6.71 -8.99
CA GLU A 194 20.93 8.10 -8.68
C GLU A 194 20.23 8.25 -7.31
N GLY A 195 19.69 7.15 -6.77
CA GLY A 195 19.00 7.13 -5.48
C GLY A 195 17.49 7.23 -5.58
N ASP A 196 16.91 7.02 -6.76
CA ASP A 196 15.46 7.04 -6.95
C ASP A 196 14.84 5.67 -6.63
N PRO A 197 13.70 5.62 -5.91
CA PRO A 197 13.07 4.36 -5.54
C PRO A 197 12.17 3.79 -6.65
N ILE A 198 12.36 2.51 -6.94
CA ILE A 198 11.44 1.68 -7.72
C ILE A 198 10.72 0.73 -6.77
N PHE A 199 9.39 0.78 -6.75
CA PHE A 199 8.58 -0.01 -5.82
C PHE A 199 8.02 -1.27 -6.47
N TYR A 200 8.13 -2.38 -5.74
CA TYR A 200 7.51 -3.66 -6.05
C TYR A 200 6.65 -4.06 -4.86
N ASP A 201 5.33 -3.91 -4.99
CA ASP A 201 4.37 -4.25 -3.96
C ASP A 201 3.82 -5.64 -4.24
N LEU A 202 3.94 -6.57 -3.29
CA LEU A 202 3.44 -7.93 -3.41
C LEU A 202 2.46 -8.23 -2.27
N THR A 203 1.25 -8.65 -2.61
CA THR A 203 0.23 -9.09 -1.64
C THR A 203 -0.24 -10.47 -2.02
N TYR A 204 -0.06 -11.44 -1.12
CA TYR A 204 -0.52 -12.80 -1.28
C TYR A 204 -1.77 -13.04 -0.44
N ASP A 205 -2.86 -13.49 -1.06
CA ASP A 205 -4.16 -13.68 -0.39
C ASP A 205 -4.37 -15.11 0.16
N GLY A 206 -3.36 -15.99 0.02
CA GLY A 206 -3.45 -17.43 0.28
C GLY A 206 -3.64 -18.28 -0.98
N ASN A 207 -3.82 -17.65 -2.14
CA ASN A 207 -4.01 -18.32 -3.43
C ASN A 207 -3.22 -17.65 -4.57
N ALA A 208 -3.25 -16.33 -4.68
CA ALA A 208 -2.57 -15.56 -5.72
C ALA A 208 -1.80 -14.37 -5.13
N ILE A 209 -0.69 -14.04 -5.78
CA ILE A 209 0.13 -12.87 -5.51
C ILE A 209 -0.34 -11.76 -6.44
N ARG A 210 -0.93 -10.70 -5.89
CA ARG A 210 -1.07 -9.44 -6.60
C ARG A 210 0.27 -8.71 -6.54
N TYR A 211 0.86 -8.48 -7.70
CA TYR A 211 2.10 -7.74 -7.86
C TYR A 211 1.82 -6.39 -8.50
N GLN A 212 2.42 -5.32 -7.97
CA GLN A 212 2.39 -3.99 -8.56
C GLN A 212 3.81 -3.44 -8.67
N LEU A 213 4.21 -3.04 -9.88
CA LEU A 213 5.39 -2.21 -10.09
C LEU A 213 4.96 -0.74 -10.19
N ASP A 214 5.73 0.11 -9.54
CA ASP A 214 5.60 1.57 -9.61
C ASP A 214 6.99 2.20 -9.79
N THR A 215 7.23 2.74 -10.98
CA THR A 215 8.46 3.47 -11.34
C THR A 215 8.24 4.98 -11.41
N THR A 216 7.12 5.50 -10.88
CA THR A 216 6.76 6.92 -11.05
C THR A 216 7.72 7.89 -10.36
N HIS A 217 8.51 7.40 -9.40
CA HIS A 217 9.54 8.14 -8.67
C HIS A 217 10.95 7.97 -9.21
N ASP A 218 11.14 7.19 -10.29
CA ASP A 218 12.40 7.14 -11.02
C ASP A 218 12.46 8.33 -11.98
N ALA A 219 13.25 9.35 -11.63
CA ALA A 219 13.28 10.62 -12.35
C ALA A 219 13.82 10.50 -13.78
N PHE A 220 14.65 9.47 -14.03
CA PHE A 220 15.27 9.21 -15.34
C PHE A 220 14.63 8.00 -16.05
N GLY A 221 13.77 7.27 -15.36
CA GLY A 221 13.02 6.14 -15.90
C GLY A 221 11.81 6.54 -16.73
N SER A 222 11.21 5.53 -17.35
CA SER A 222 9.85 5.66 -17.89
C SER A 222 8.86 5.43 -16.76
N PRO A 223 8.06 6.44 -16.40
CA PRO A 223 7.12 6.33 -15.32
C PRO A 223 5.96 5.42 -15.73
N ARG A 224 5.67 4.42 -14.91
CA ARG A 224 4.60 3.47 -15.14
C ARG A 224 4.14 2.83 -13.84
N LYS A 225 2.86 2.46 -13.82
CA LYS A 225 2.30 1.51 -12.88
C LYS A 225 1.76 0.32 -13.66
N LEU A 226 2.09 -0.88 -13.22
CA LEU A 226 1.52 -2.11 -13.78
C LEU A 226 1.12 -3.04 -12.66
N ILE A 227 0.11 -3.85 -12.93
CA ILE A 227 -0.38 -4.88 -12.01
C ILE A 227 -0.31 -6.21 -12.76
N ASP A 228 0.13 -7.25 -12.06
CA ASP A 228 0.04 -8.64 -12.50
C ASP A 228 -0.47 -9.51 -11.34
N TYR A 229 -0.97 -10.69 -11.69
CA TYR A 229 -1.43 -11.70 -10.73
C TYR A 229 -0.70 -13.00 -10.99
N CYS A 230 0.11 -13.43 -10.02
CA CYS A 230 1.01 -14.56 -10.15
C CYS A 230 0.69 -15.65 -9.11
N GLY A 231 0.99 -16.90 -9.42
CA GLY A 231 0.71 -18.04 -8.55
C GLY A 231 1.87 -18.41 -7.62
N GLU A 232 3.10 -18.10 -8.00
CA GLU A 232 4.28 -18.59 -7.28
C GLU A 232 5.46 -17.61 -7.30
N VAL A 233 6.31 -17.74 -6.28
CA VAL A 233 7.67 -17.18 -6.28
C VAL A 233 8.63 -18.31 -6.63
N SER A 234 9.38 -18.14 -7.71
CA SER A 234 10.44 -19.05 -8.12
C SER A 234 11.81 -18.52 -7.68
N ALA A 235 12.72 -19.41 -7.33
CA ALA A 235 14.06 -19.05 -6.88
C ALA A 235 15.14 -19.90 -7.57
N THR A 236 16.17 -19.25 -8.10
CA THR A 236 17.30 -19.90 -8.78
C THR A 236 18.61 -19.47 -8.11
N SER A 237 19.44 -20.43 -7.72
CA SER A 237 20.79 -20.14 -7.21
C SER A 237 21.73 -19.71 -8.33
N THR A 238 22.48 -18.64 -8.11
CA THR A 238 23.54 -18.13 -8.98
C THR A 238 24.83 -17.94 -8.20
N ASP A 239 25.93 -17.63 -8.88
CA ASP A 239 27.22 -17.32 -8.23
C ASP A 239 27.16 -16.01 -7.39
N GLU A 240 26.14 -15.18 -7.62
CA GLU A 240 25.96 -13.85 -7.01
C GLU A 240 24.85 -13.81 -5.94
N GLY A 241 24.21 -14.95 -5.65
CA GLY A 241 23.12 -15.04 -4.67
C GLY A 241 21.95 -15.89 -5.17
N LYS A 242 20.75 -15.63 -4.65
CA LYS A 242 19.52 -16.28 -5.13
C LYS A 242 18.68 -15.27 -5.90
N GLU A 243 18.43 -15.57 -7.16
CA GLU A 243 17.54 -14.77 -8.00
C GLU A 243 16.10 -15.25 -7.84
N TYR A 244 15.19 -14.30 -7.58
CA TYR A 244 13.77 -14.57 -7.43
C TYR A 244 12.97 -13.94 -8.58
N ARG A 245 12.00 -14.69 -9.10
CA ARG A 245 11.05 -14.26 -10.13
C ARG A 245 9.63 -14.70 -9.79
N LEU A 246 8.63 -13.97 -10.27
CA LEU A 246 7.23 -14.39 -10.21
C LEU A 246 6.87 -15.25 -11.42
N LYS A 247 6.12 -16.33 -11.17
CA LYS A 247 5.67 -17.27 -12.19
C LYS A 247 4.20 -17.62 -12.00
N ALA A 248 3.67 -18.40 -12.94
CA ALA A 248 2.27 -18.75 -13.02
C ALA A 248 1.41 -17.48 -13.06
N CYS A 249 1.88 -16.51 -13.83
CA CYS A 249 1.24 -15.21 -14.01
C CYS A 249 0.24 -15.23 -15.18
N GLY A 250 -0.54 -14.15 -15.30
CA GLY A 250 -1.55 -14.02 -16.35
C GLY A 250 -2.78 -14.92 -16.15
N ALA A 251 -3.76 -14.78 -17.05
CA ALA A 251 -5.05 -15.47 -16.93
C ALA A 251 -4.93 -17.00 -17.00
N ASN A 252 -3.95 -17.51 -17.74
CA ASN A 252 -3.73 -18.94 -17.95
C ASN A 252 -2.71 -19.56 -16.98
N LYS A 253 -2.05 -18.75 -16.14
CA LYS A 253 -1.05 -19.17 -15.17
C LYS A 253 0.16 -19.92 -15.78
N ASP A 254 0.57 -19.53 -16.99
CA ASP A 254 1.69 -20.13 -17.72
C ASP A 254 2.81 -19.12 -18.04
N GLU A 255 2.66 -17.87 -17.60
CA GLU A 255 3.62 -16.79 -17.83
C GLU A 255 4.59 -16.62 -16.65
N THR A 256 5.78 -16.09 -16.96
CA THR A 256 6.72 -15.54 -15.98
C THR A 256 6.62 -14.03 -16.04
N ASN A 257 6.60 -13.34 -14.90
CA ASN A 257 6.56 -11.89 -14.92
C ASN A 257 7.89 -11.32 -15.44
N ASP A 258 7.82 -10.46 -16.46
CA ASP A 258 9.00 -9.90 -17.12
C ASP A 258 9.65 -8.73 -16.37
N THR A 259 8.98 -8.19 -15.34
CA THR A 259 9.40 -6.96 -14.66
C THR A 259 9.87 -7.16 -13.22
N PHE A 260 9.47 -8.26 -12.58
CA PHE A 260 9.92 -8.60 -11.24
C PHE A 260 11.11 -9.55 -11.30
N SER A 261 12.28 -9.05 -10.92
CA SER A 261 13.49 -9.86 -10.76
C SER A 261 14.36 -9.23 -9.69
N ILE A 262 14.53 -9.91 -8.55
CA ILE A 262 15.40 -9.45 -7.47
C ILE A 262 16.46 -10.48 -7.14
N ARG A 263 17.61 -10.01 -6.63
CA ARG A 263 18.70 -10.87 -6.14
C ARG A 263 18.98 -10.55 -4.68
N ILE A 264 18.99 -11.59 -3.86
CA ILE A 264 19.23 -11.54 -2.41
C ILE A 264 20.22 -12.65 -2.05
#